data_AF-A0AAU2CR48-F1
#
_entry.id   AF-A0AAU2CR48-F1
#
_cell.length_a   1.000
_cell.length_b   1.000
_cell.length_c   1.000
_cell.angle_alpha   90.00
_cell.angle_beta   90.00
_cell.angle_gamma   90.00
#
_symmetry.space_group_name_H-M   'P 1'
#
loop_
_entity.id
_entity.type
_entity.pdbx_description
1 polymer ?
#
loop_
_entity_poly.entity_id
_entity_poly.type
_entity_poly.pdbx_seq_one_letter_code
_entity_poly.pdbx_strand_id
1 'polypeptide(L)'
;MPGFAPATEPLAVETEPFLGSYKREGFLMTIADAAADAAAADGGPGALRLKYEGADGLTGTFDPPVWHLTPVSHTPTKTVFAGRHNEKDAWIPVVFYALTDGSRYIHFGVRATAKSA
;
A
#
# COMPACT_ATOMS: atom_id res chain seq x y z
N MET A 1 -6.11 -8.63 -23.57
CA MET A 1 -5.07 -8.91 -22.55
C MET A 1 -5.78 -9.09 -21.22
N PRO A 2 -5.33 -9.99 -20.34
CA PRO A 2 -5.83 -10.03 -18.97
C PRO A 2 -5.58 -8.68 -18.27
N GLY A 3 -6.52 -8.26 -17.43
CA GLY A 3 -6.38 -7.05 -16.62
C GLY A 3 -5.36 -7.25 -15.48
N PHE A 4 -4.90 -6.14 -14.89
CA PHE A 4 -4.07 -6.20 -13.69
C PHE A 4 -4.92 -6.68 -12.50
N ALA A 5 -4.49 -7.75 -11.83
CA ALA A 5 -5.15 -8.35 -10.68
C ALA A 5 -4.15 -9.26 -9.93
N PRO A 6 -4.45 -9.66 -8.69
CA PRO A 6 -3.76 -10.76 -8.02
C PRO A 6 -3.78 -12.05 -8.84
N ALA A 7 -2.70 -12.84 -8.71
CA ALA A 7 -2.65 -14.18 -9.28
C ALA A 7 -3.62 -15.12 -8.55
N THR A 8 -4.10 -16.15 -9.24
CA THR A 8 -4.95 -17.19 -8.63
C THR A 8 -4.19 -17.99 -7.58
N GLU A 9 -2.89 -18.21 -7.79
CA GLU A 9 -2.01 -18.78 -6.79
C GLU A 9 -1.41 -17.66 -5.92
N PRO A 10 -1.63 -17.68 -4.59
CA PRO A 10 -1.13 -16.63 -3.70
C PRO A 10 0.40 -16.55 -3.68
N LEU A 11 0.94 -15.34 -3.69
CA LEU A 11 2.37 -15.09 -3.51
C LEU A 11 2.65 -14.77 -2.04
N ALA A 12 3.48 -15.57 -1.37
CA ALA A 12 3.97 -15.26 -0.03
C ALA A 12 5.13 -14.24 -0.11
N VAL A 13 5.06 -13.17 0.67
CA VAL A 13 6.10 -12.14 0.78
C VAL A 13 6.20 -11.69 2.24
N GLU A 14 7.41 -11.56 2.77
CA GLU A 14 7.68 -10.96 4.08
C GLU A 14 7.21 -9.49 4.08
N THR A 15 6.33 -9.12 5.01
CA THR A 15 5.60 -7.84 4.99
C THR A 15 6.29 -6.74 5.79
N GLU A 16 7.09 -7.11 6.79
CA GLU A 16 7.79 -6.21 7.73
C GLU A 16 8.56 -5.08 7.04
N PRO A 17 9.27 -5.32 5.91
CA PRO A 17 10.02 -4.26 5.25
C PRO A 17 9.15 -3.08 4.77
N PHE A 18 7.87 -3.33 4.50
CA PHE A 18 6.95 -2.36 3.90
C PHE A 18 6.14 -1.58 4.94
N LEU A 19 6.04 -2.08 6.17
CA LEU A 19 5.28 -1.46 7.26
C LEU A 19 5.81 -0.08 7.64
N GLY A 20 4.91 0.79 8.11
CA GLY A 20 5.24 2.13 8.62
C GLY A 20 4.63 3.26 7.80
N SER A 21 5.13 4.46 8.04
CA SER A 21 4.58 5.69 7.47
C SER A 21 5.35 6.14 6.24
N TYR A 22 4.64 6.66 5.24
CA TYR A 22 5.18 7.28 4.04
C TYR A 22 4.52 8.64 3.90
N LYS A 23 5.28 9.71 4.17
CA LYS A 23 4.76 11.08 4.20
C LYS A 23 5.33 11.92 3.06
N ARG A 24 4.46 12.71 2.46
CA ARG A 24 4.79 13.84 1.57
C ARG A 24 3.91 15.03 1.94
N GLU A 25 4.17 16.19 1.34
CA GLU A 25 3.36 17.38 1.54
C GLU A 25 1.87 17.08 1.31
N GLY A 26 1.05 17.33 2.33
CA GLY A 26 -0.40 17.16 2.28
C GLY A 26 -0.93 15.73 2.44
N PHE A 27 -0.08 14.69 2.43
CA PHE A 27 -0.54 13.30 2.54
C PHE A 27 0.36 12.40 3.39
N LEU A 28 -0.29 11.56 4.20
CA LEU A 28 0.32 10.48 4.97
C LEU A 28 -0.27 9.15 4.52
N MET A 29 0.59 8.20 4.19
CA MET A 29 0.20 6.80 3.99
C MET A 29 0.73 5.97 5.14
N THR A 30 -0.15 5.21 5.78
CA THR A 30 0.22 4.28 6.84
C THR A 30 0.06 2.86 6.32
N ILE A 31 1.15 2.09 6.29
CA ILE A 31 1.17 0.69 5.90
C ILE A 31 1.20 -0.19 7.16
N ALA A 32 0.16 -1.00 7.33
CA ALA A 32 0.01 -1.92 8.45
C ALA A 32 -0.17 -3.36 7.96
N ASP A 33 0.18 -4.32 8.82
CA ASP A 33 -0.12 -5.72 8.57
C ASP A 33 -1.63 -5.96 8.67
N ALA A 34 -2.19 -6.70 7.70
CA ALA A 34 -3.64 -6.90 7.64
C ALA A 34 -4.20 -7.74 8.79
N ALA A 35 -3.41 -8.64 9.37
CA ALA A 35 -3.81 -9.47 10.51
C ALA A 35 -3.73 -8.71 11.84
N ALA A 36 -2.77 -7.78 11.97
CA ALA A 36 -2.64 -6.93 13.16
C ALA A 36 -3.73 -5.86 13.25
N ASP A 37 -4.31 -5.46 12.12
CA ASP A 37 -5.33 -4.42 12.03
C ASP A 37 -6.77 -5.00 12.04
N ALA A 38 -7.07 -6.00 12.87
CA ALA A 38 -8.42 -6.59 12.94
C ALA A 38 -9.55 -5.60 13.36
N ALA A 39 -9.21 -4.34 13.68
CA ALA A 39 -10.14 -3.29 14.08
C ALA A 39 -10.81 -2.53 12.92
N ALA A 40 -10.32 -2.63 11.66
CA ALA A 40 -11.05 -2.06 10.53
C ALA A 40 -12.20 -3.00 10.11
N ALA A 41 -13.43 -2.48 10.21
CA ALA A 41 -14.67 -3.20 9.95
C ALA A 41 -14.80 -3.78 8.52
N ASP A 42 -13.92 -3.37 7.60
CA ASP A 42 -14.04 -3.68 6.18
C ASP A 42 -13.43 -5.02 5.77
N GLY A 43 -12.68 -5.70 6.67
CA GLY A 43 -12.39 -7.15 6.63
C GLY A 43 -11.79 -7.73 5.33
N GLY A 44 -11.40 -6.90 4.37
CA GLY A 44 -11.05 -7.32 3.01
C GLY A 44 -9.76 -8.13 2.92
N PRO A 45 -9.65 -9.02 1.92
CA PRO A 45 -8.48 -9.89 1.73
C PRO A 45 -7.24 -9.09 1.31
N GLY A 46 -6.11 -9.35 1.95
CA GLY A 46 -4.82 -8.73 1.62
C GLY A 46 -3.76 -9.03 2.68
N ALA A 47 -2.48 -8.92 2.32
CA ALA A 47 -1.36 -9.08 3.25
C ALA A 47 -1.03 -7.78 3.99
N LEU A 48 -1.29 -6.63 3.35
CA LEU A 48 -1.05 -5.30 3.91
C LEU A 48 -2.28 -4.43 3.76
N ARG A 49 -2.36 -3.40 4.60
CA ARG A 49 -3.33 -2.32 4.50
C ARG A 49 -2.64 -0.98 4.33
N LEU A 50 -3.18 -0.16 3.45
CA LEU A 50 -2.74 1.21 3.22
C LEU A 50 -3.88 2.15 3.61
N LYS A 51 -3.71 2.89 4.70
CA LYS A 51 -4.57 4.01 5.05
C LYS A 51 -4.02 5.29 4.42
N TYR A 52 -4.84 6.00 3.66
CA TYR A 52 -4.43 7.21 2.93
C TYR A 52 -5.06 8.46 3.56
N GLU A 53 -4.28 9.25 4.28
CA GLU A 53 -4.75 10.35 5.11
C GLU A 53 -4.29 11.71 4.56
N GLY A 54 -5.13 12.73 4.70
CA GLY A 54 -4.70 14.11 4.57
C GLY A 54 -3.74 14.46 5.71
N ALA A 55 -2.62 15.08 5.36
CA ALA A 55 -1.63 15.58 6.32
C ALA A 55 -1.52 17.10 6.25
N ASP A 56 -0.88 17.69 7.25
CA ASP A 56 -0.65 19.13 7.34
C ASP A 56 -2.00 19.88 7.28
N GLY A 57 -2.15 20.87 6.40
CA GLY A 57 -3.40 21.62 6.23
C GLY A 57 -4.58 20.82 5.67
N LEU A 58 -4.37 19.56 5.25
CA LEU A 58 -5.43 18.70 4.70
C LEU A 58 -6.00 17.71 5.72
N THR A 59 -5.53 17.75 6.96
CA THR A 59 -6.01 16.88 8.04
C THR A 59 -7.53 17.03 8.22
N GLY A 60 -8.28 15.92 8.18
CA GLY A 60 -9.73 15.90 8.40
C GLY A 60 -10.58 16.45 7.25
N THR A 61 -9.99 16.74 6.08
CA THR A 61 -10.74 17.25 4.92
C THR A 61 -11.53 16.18 4.17
N PHE A 62 -11.25 14.89 4.43
CA PHE A 62 -11.97 13.75 3.89
C PHE A 62 -11.85 12.54 4.84
N ASP A 63 -12.72 11.55 4.66
CA ASP A 63 -12.62 10.27 5.35
C ASP A 63 -11.52 9.40 4.71
N PRO A 64 -10.45 9.03 5.44
CA PRO A 64 -9.31 8.32 4.86
C PRO A 64 -9.68 6.94 4.29
N PRO A 65 -9.52 6.70 2.97
CA PRO A 65 -9.78 5.38 2.41
C PRO A 65 -8.70 4.38 2.85
N VAL A 66 -9.12 3.13 3.03
CA VAL A 66 -8.24 1.99 3.32
C VAL A 66 -8.16 1.06 2.12
N TRP A 67 -6.95 0.75 1.67
CA TRP A 67 -6.71 -0.16 0.55
C TRP A 67 -6.18 -1.50 1.06
N HIS A 68 -6.78 -2.58 0.59
CA HIS A 68 -6.31 -3.94 0.82
C HIS A 68 -5.29 -4.33 -0.25
N LEU A 69 -4.09 -4.70 0.18
CA LEU A 69 -2.96 -4.93 -0.71
C LEU A 69 -2.63 -6.42 -0.78
N THR A 70 -2.73 -6.99 -1.97
CA THR A 70 -2.34 -8.39 -2.24
C THR A 70 -1.06 -8.43 -3.09
N PRO A 71 -0.02 -9.17 -2.68
CA PRO A 71 1.23 -9.23 -3.43
C PRO A 71 1.00 -9.88 -4.80
N VAL A 72 1.64 -9.32 -5.83
CA VAL A 72 1.57 -9.83 -7.22
C VAL A 72 2.93 -10.06 -7.85
N SER A 73 3.98 -9.46 -7.31
CA SER A 73 5.36 -9.71 -7.75
C SER A 73 6.34 -9.33 -6.65
N HIS A 74 7.38 -10.14 -6.48
CA HIS A 74 8.47 -9.88 -5.56
C HIS A 74 9.80 -10.15 -6.26
N THR A 75 10.68 -9.16 -6.29
CA THR A 75 12.00 -9.22 -6.92
C THR A 75 13.03 -8.54 -6.02
N PRO A 76 14.35 -8.74 -6.23
CA PRO A 76 15.37 -8.15 -5.38
C PRO A 76 15.33 -6.62 -5.27
N THR A 77 14.76 -5.92 -6.27
CA THR A 77 14.76 -4.44 -6.33
C THR A 77 13.39 -3.81 -6.10
N LYS A 78 12.31 -4.58 -6.25
CA LYS A 78 10.94 -4.08 -6.13
C LYS A 78 9.96 -5.17 -5.75
N THR A 79 8.93 -4.76 -5.01
CA THR A 79 7.75 -5.58 -4.71
C THR A 79 6.51 -4.84 -5.16
N VAL A 80 5.62 -5.53 -5.87
CA VAL A 80 4.37 -4.97 -6.37
C VAL A 80 3.21 -5.65 -5.66
N PHE A 81 2.29 -4.84 -5.16
CA PHE A 81 0.99 -5.26 -4.65
C PHE A 81 -0.11 -4.71 -5.56
N ALA A 82 -1.19 -5.46 -5.69
CA ALA A 82 -2.45 -4.98 -6.20
C ALA A 82 -3.28 -4.48 -5.02
N GLY A 83 -3.57 -3.18 -5.01
CA GLY A 83 -4.41 -2.51 -4.02
C GLY A 83 -5.84 -2.37 -4.50
N ARG A 84 -6.80 -2.53 -3.59
CA ARG A 84 -8.21 -2.27 -3.84
C ARG A 84 -8.93 -1.82 -2.56
N HIS A 85 -9.80 -0.83 -2.67
CA HIS A 85 -10.56 -0.33 -1.52
C HIS A 85 -11.83 -1.17 -1.29
N ASN A 86 -12.58 -1.52 -2.33
CA ASN A 86 -13.72 -2.45 -2.24
C ASN A 86 -13.84 -3.39 -3.46
N GLU A 87 -14.72 -4.39 -3.40
CA GLU A 87 -14.93 -5.38 -4.47
C GLU A 87 -15.44 -4.83 -5.83
N LYS A 88 -15.77 -3.55 -5.92
CA LYS A 88 -16.24 -2.91 -7.16
C LYS A 88 -15.15 -2.06 -7.83
N ASP A 89 -14.15 -1.62 -7.08
CA ASP A 89 -13.08 -0.76 -7.62
C ASP A 89 -12.15 -1.51 -8.58
N ALA A 90 -11.42 -0.83 -9.46
CA ALA A 90 -10.36 -1.49 -10.22
C ALA A 90 -9.16 -1.78 -9.31
N TRP A 91 -8.42 -2.86 -9.59
CA TRP A 91 -7.11 -3.07 -8.97
C TRP A 91 -6.13 -1.99 -9.43
N ILE A 92 -5.39 -1.43 -8.50
CA ILE A 92 -4.34 -0.46 -8.79
C ILE A 92 -2.99 -0.91 -8.24
N PRO A 93 -1.88 -0.65 -8.94
CA PRO A 93 -0.57 -1.06 -8.48
C PRO A 93 -0.08 -0.19 -7.32
N VAL A 94 0.46 -0.85 -6.30
CA VAL A 94 1.25 -0.25 -5.22
C VAL A 94 2.65 -0.85 -5.30
N VAL A 95 3.67 -0.02 -5.51
CA VAL A 95 5.04 -0.50 -5.74
C VAL A 95 5.95 -0.04 -4.62
N PHE A 96 6.58 -0.99 -3.93
CA PHE A 96 7.63 -0.72 -2.96
C PHE A 96 9.00 -0.97 -3.59
N TYR A 97 9.94 -0.06 -3.37
CA TYR A 97 11.31 -0.18 -3.86
C TYR A 97 12.27 0.60 -2.97
N ALA A 98 13.56 0.26 -3.07
CA ALA A 98 14.64 1.01 -2.45
C ALA A 98 15.51 1.64 -3.54
N LEU A 99 16.03 2.83 -3.27
CA LEU A 99 17.09 3.43 -4.07
C LEU A 99 18.46 2.86 -3.65
N THR A 100 19.51 3.18 -4.41
CA THR A 100 20.88 2.68 -4.17
C THR A 100 21.48 3.15 -2.86
N ASP A 101 20.95 4.23 -2.28
CA ASP A 101 21.33 4.76 -0.97
C ASP A 101 20.58 4.08 0.21
N GLY A 102 19.69 3.13 -0.08
CA GLY A 102 18.86 2.43 0.89
C GLY A 102 17.54 3.14 1.22
N SER A 103 17.30 4.35 0.71
CA SER A 103 16.05 5.08 0.90
C SER A 103 14.88 4.29 0.31
N ARG A 104 13.86 4.01 1.13
CA ARG A 104 12.69 3.23 0.72
C ARG A 104 11.55 4.13 0.27
N TYR A 105 10.84 3.70 -0.76
CA TYR A 105 9.73 4.44 -1.36
C TYR A 105 8.53 3.53 -1.60
N ILE A 106 7.36 4.16 -1.59
CA ILE A 106 6.12 3.62 -2.14
C ILE A 106 5.72 4.46 -3.36
N HIS A 107 5.40 3.81 -4.48
CA HIS A 107 4.73 4.44 -5.61
C HIS A 107 3.25 4.08 -5.58
N PHE A 108 2.41 5.10 -5.44
CA PHE A 108 0.96 4.97 -5.38
C PHE A 108 0.29 6.23 -5.95
N GLY A 109 -0.78 6.06 -6.73
CA GLY A 109 -1.54 7.20 -7.28
C GLY A 109 -0.65 8.17 -8.08
N VAL A 110 0.15 7.64 -9.00
CA VAL A 110 1.11 8.37 -9.87
C VAL A 110 2.21 9.16 -9.14
N ARG A 111 2.46 8.85 -7.86
CA ARG A 111 3.39 9.58 -7.01
C ARG A 111 4.29 8.63 -6.24
N ALA A 112 5.58 8.99 -6.15
CA ALA A 112 6.53 8.34 -5.26
C ALA A 112 6.57 9.09 -3.92
N THR A 113 6.51 8.35 -2.82
CA THR A 113 6.56 8.90 -1.46
C THR A 113 7.62 8.16 -0.67
N ALA A 114 8.53 8.89 -0.02
CA ALA A 114 9.56 8.31 0.80
C ALA A 114 8.97 7.71 2.08
N LYS A 115 9.57 6.62 2.56
CA LYS A 115 9.30 6.10 3.90
C LYS A 115 9.80 7.12 4.91
N SER A 116 8.95 7.47 5.87
CA SER A 116 9.34 8.30 7.00
C SER A 116 10.37 7.55 7.85
N ALA A 117 11.32 8.32 8.41
CA ALA A 117 12.34 7.80 9.31
C ALA A 117 11.72 7.23 10.60
#